data_AF-M2QB78-F1
#
_entry.id   AF-M2QB78-F1
#
_cell.length_a   1.000
_cell.length_b   1.000
_cell.length_c   1.000
_cell.angle_alpha   90.00
_cell.angle_beta   90.00
_cell.angle_gamma   90.00
#
_symmetry.space_group_name_H-M   'P 1'
#
loop_
_entity.id
_entity.type
_entity.pdbx_description
1 polymer ?
#
loop_
_entity_poly.entity_id
_entity_poly.type
_entity_poly.pdbx_seq_one_letter_code
_entity_poly.pdbx_strand_id
1 'polypeptide(L)'
;MWKADLPKPPVGSFEECARCSKQFTVTKYTLPANPPPGYLCHLCAKASGADPFKKPAAPKKRKPAGERRNIVSFEERRFPTLASMCIDVISKYIDDVEALGDIGSINMDELAKSLARNRSLTPHNAQLFYNVQNTELTMYDATNLDPPAFCTLAVFSPNLTHLRLDYCGRMSDEVINAWSTSLPNLRRLELLGPFLVRAPAWQTFFRSHPTLEGFLIVQSPRFDIECMRVLSESCSGLTELRLKEIGQMSDAFLEHMKILGGHLTYLEISKPGDPNALSEQALVDLMTAIGPSLTHLDLSGNTNITDGFLFQGLKPYMQRLTSLGLADTPELTDAGVAEFFSTWADAAQQAGYDPVPRLSSINMAHNHLLSSDTLVALLKHSGASLTDININGWKATSQEALKSIADNAPELRKLDMGWCREADDWVMQALMEKCSRIEEVKAWGCQRLTERCPRKRNVNIYGVEAQ
;
A
#
# COMPACT_ATOMS: atom_id res chain seq x y z
N MET A 1 -17.60 45.60 71.37
CA MET A 1 -17.49 44.20 71.81
C MET A 1 -18.06 43.29 70.73
N TRP A 2 -17.19 42.72 69.89
CA TRP A 2 -17.57 41.79 68.83
C TRP A 2 -17.51 40.37 69.38
N LYS A 3 -18.63 39.64 69.32
CA LYS A 3 -18.83 38.27 69.84
C LYS A 3 -18.17 37.23 68.93
N ALA A 4 -16.84 37.16 68.91
CA ALA A 4 -16.09 36.14 68.16
C ALA A 4 -15.63 34.93 69.01
N ASP A 5 -15.73 34.99 70.34
CA ASP A 5 -15.33 33.91 71.26
C ASP A 5 -16.47 33.46 72.19
N LEU A 6 -17.63 33.09 71.62
CA LEU A 6 -18.63 32.37 72.41
C LEU A 6 -18.24 30.88 72.46
N PRO A 7 -18.15 30.27 73.66
CA PRO A 7 -17.85 28.85 73.78
C PRO A 7 -18.96 28.03 73.12
N LYS A 8 -18.57 26.97 72.41
CA LYS A 8 -19.51 26.07 71.74
C LYS A 8 -20.57 25.59 72.72
N PRO A 9 -21.88 25.68 72.39
CA PRO A 9 -22.93 25.20 73.28
C PRO A 9 -22.72 23.71 73.62
N PRO A 10 -23.17 23.26 74.82
CA PRO A 10 -23.00 21.87 75.25
C PRO A 10 -23.60 20.89 74.25
N VAL A 11 -22.92 19.78 74.01
CA VAL A 11 -23.44 18.71 73.14
C VAL A 11 -24.73 18.15 73.74
N GLY A 12 -25.81 18.18 72.95
CA GLY A 12 -27.16 17.79 73.38
C GLY A 12 -28.11 18.96 73.63
N SER A 13 -27.63 20.22 73.70
CA SER A 13 -28.50 21.39 73.79
C SER A 13 -29.15 21.73 72.44
N PHE A 14 -30.20 22.55 72.45
CA PHE A 14 -30.84 23.05 71.24
C PHE A 14 -30.37 24.47 70.92
N GLU A 15 -30.02 24.72 69.65
CA GLU A 15 -29.59 26.03 69.14
C GLU A 15 -30.30 26.33 67.81
N GLU A 16 -30.45 27.60 67.44
CA GLU A 16 -31.01 27.97 66.13
C GLU A 16 -29.92 28.12 65.07
N CYS A 17 -30.17 27.55 63.89
CA CYS A 17 -29.22 27.60 62.78
C CYS A 17 -29.11 29.03 62.23
N ALA A 18 -27.91 29.60 62.22
CA ALA A 18 -27.67 30.96 61.75
C ALA A 18 -28.05 31.20 60.27
N ARG A 19 -28.23 30.14 59.47
CA ARG A 19 -28.56 30.24 58.04
C ARG A 19 -30.04 30.02 57.72
N CYS A 20 -30.70 29.08 58.41
CA CYS A 20 -32.09 28.73 58.12
C CYS A 20 -33.05 28.98 59.28
N SER A 21 -32.54 29.49 60.40
CA SER A 21 -33.26 29.80 61.64
C SER A 21 -34.07 28.65 62.22
N LYS A 22 -33.80 27.41 61.81
CA LYS A 22 -34.42 26.22 62.40
C LYS A 22 -33.64 25.76 63.62
N GLN A 23 -34.36 25.37 64.66
CA GLN A 23 -33.79 24.79 65.86
C GLN A 23 -33.19 23.41 65.57
N PHE A 24 -31.99 23.15 66.06
CA PHE A 24 -31.29 21.89 65.89
C PHE A 24 -30.52 21.52 67.15
N THR A 25 -30.30 20.23 67.37
CA THR A 25 -29.50 19.75 68.50
C THR A 25 -28.02 19.91 68.21
N VAL A 26 -27.30 20.55 69.13
CA VAL A 26 -25.86 20.75 69.05
C VAL A 26 -25.15 19.42 69.27
N THR A 27 -24.30 19.06 68.31
CA THR A 27 -23.49 17.84 68.37
C THR A 27 -22.02 18.21 68.48
N LYS A 28 -21.17 17.22 68.80
CA LYS A 28 -19.71 17.40 68.77
C LYS A 28 -19.21 17.94 67.42
N TYR A 29 -19.94 17.68 66.34
CA TYR A 29 -19.60 18.08 64.96
C TYR A 29 -20.28 19.36 64.48
N THR A 30 -21.07 20.05 65.32
CA THR A 30 -21.68 21.33 64.96
C THR A 30 -20.62 22.37 64.64
N LEU A 31 -20.74 23.02 63.49
CA LEU A 31 -19.78 24.01 62.98
C LEU A 31 -20.29 25.44 63.21
N PRO A 32 -19.40 26.40 63.53
CA PRO A 32 -19.77 27.81 63.56
C PRO A 32 -20.09 28.31 62.15
N ALA A 33 -20.98 29.30 62.07
CA ALA A 33 -21.29 29.97 60.82
C ALA A 33 -20.13 30.88 60.39
N ASN A 34 -19.87 30.93 59.08
CA ASN A 34 -18.91 31.85 58.47
C ASN A 34 -19.62 32.65 57.35
N PRO A 35 -19.75 33.98 57.46
CA PRO A 35 -19.21 34.84 58.53
C PRO A 35 -19.95 34.67 59.88
N PRO A 36 -19.27 34.89 61.02
CA PRO A 36 -19.90 34.86 62.36
C PRO A 36 -20.91 36.01 62.56
N PRO A 37 -21.88 35.94 63.51
CA PRO A 37 -21.99 35.00 64.63
C PRO A 37 -23.00 33.83 64.41
N GLY A 38 -22.84 32.74 65.18
CA GLY A 38 -23.82 31.64 65.29
C GLY A 38 -23.30 30.27 64.83
N TYR A 39 -24.17 29.25 64.84
CA TYR A 39 -23.84 27.87 64.46
C TYR A 39 -24.75 27.34 63.35
N LEU A 40 -24.26 26.40 62.55
CA LEU A 40 -25.00 25.81 61.44
C LEU A 40 -25.50 24.40 61.80
N CYS A 41 -26.75 24.10 61.41
CA CYS A 41 -27.25 22.73 61.45
C CYS A 41 -26.53 21.86 60.40
N HIS A 42 -26.56 20.54 60.57
CA HIS A 42 -25.85 19.59 59.71
C HIS A 42 -26.15 19.75 58.22
N LEU A 43 -27.42 20.01 57.87
CA LEU A 43 -27.83 20.20 56.47
C LEU A 43 -27.23 21.48 55.88
N CYS A 44 -27.24 22.59 56.62
CA CYS A 44 -26.66 23.85 56.17
C CYS A 44 -25.13 23.78 56.10
N ALA A 45 -24.48 23.07 57.02
CA ALA A 45 -23.03 22.86 57.03
C ALA A 45 -22.58 22.05 55.80
N LYS A 46 -23.28 20.96 55.48
CA LYS A 46 -23.03 20.15 54.30
C LYS A 46 -23.26 20.93 53.01
N ALA A 47 -24.33 21.74 52.95
CA ALA A 47 -24.62 22.61 51.81
C ALA A 47 -23.56 23.71 51.61
N SER A 48 -22.86 24.15 52.66
CA SER A 48 -21.71 25.05 52.55
C SER A 48 -20.38 24.34 52.21
N GLY A 49 -20.41 23.04 51.90
CA GLY A 49 -19.23 22.28 51.50
C GLY A 49 -18.35 21.79 52.66
N ALA A 50 -18.71 22.10 53.91
CA ALA A 50 -18.03 21.65 55.12
C ALA A 50 -18.81 20.47 55.73
N ASP A 51 -18.57 19.26 55.21
CA ASP A 51 -19.13 18.01 55.75
C ASP A 51 -18.18 17.43 56.83
N PRO A 52 -18.56 17.44 58.13
CA PRO A 52 -17.71 16.94 59.21
C PRO A 52 -17.37 15.45 59.14
N PHE A 53 -18.06 14.68 58.28
CA PHE A 53 -17.84 13.24 58.09
C PHE A 53 -17.12 12.89 56.79
N LYS A 54 -16.70 13.89 56.01
CA LYS A 54 -15.90 13.66 54.79
C LYS A 54 -14.51 13.21 55.20
N LYS A 55 -14.22 11.91 55.04
CA LYS A 55 -12.88 11.34 55.27
C LYS A 55 -11.84 12.11 54.44
N PRO A 56 -10.69 12.50 55.02
CA PRO A 56 -9.67 13.23 54.28
C PRO A 56 -9.19 12.38 53.10
N ALA A 57 -9.28 12.93 51.89
CA ALA A 57 -8.71 12.29 50.71
C ALA A 57 -7.19 12.23 50.90
N ALA A 58 -6.63 11.03 50.84
CA ALA A 58 -5.19 10.83 50.92
C ALA A 58 -4.48 11.74 49.90
N PRO A 59 -3.41 12.45 50.29
CA PRO A 59 -2.71 13.35 49.38
C PRO A 59 -2.19 12.52 48.19
N LYS A 60 -2.60 12.90 46.96
CA LYS A 60 -2.04 12.30 45.74
C LYS A 60 -0.53 12.52 45.76
N LYS A 61 0.24 11.45 46.03
CA LYS A 61 1.67 11.44 45.77
C LYS A 61 1.88 11.84 44.31
N ARG A 62 2.51 12.99 44.06
CA ARG A 62 3.08 13.29 42.75
C ARG A 62 4.10 12.20 42.47
N LYS A 63 3.88 11.44 41.39
CA LYS A 63 4.87 10.45 40.93
C LYS A 63 6.19 11.18 40.67
N PRO A 64 7.34 10.62 41.10
CA PRO A 64 8.64 11.19 40.76
C PRO A 64 8.79 11.25 39.24
N ALA A 65 9.44 12.29 38.73
CA ALA A 65 9.72 12.51 37.32
C ALA A 65 10.82 11.55 36.77
N GLY A 66 10.70 10.26 37.08
CA GLY A 66 11.67 9.20 36.74
C GLY A 66 11.06 7.95 36.11
N GLU A 67 9.74 7.86 36.00
CA GLU A 67 9.08 6.82 35.21
C GLU A 67 7.98 7.49 34.37
N ARG A 68 8.40 8.26 33.36
CA ARG A 68 7.66 8.14 32.10
C ARG A 68 7.67 6.65 31.83
N ARG A 69 6.51 5.99 31.86
CA ARG A 69 6.40 4.68 31.26
C ARG A 69 7.11 4.83 29.92
N ASN A 70 8.24 4.17 29.75
CA ASN A 70 8.61 3.71 28.43
C ASN A 70 7.40 2.85 28.06
N ILE A 71 6.41 3.49 27.43
CA ILE A 71 5.50 2.79 26.57
C ILE A 71 6.49 2.25 25.56
N VAL A 72 6.92 1.01 25.77
CA VAL A 72 7.62 0.28 24.76
C VAL A 72 6.54 0.12 23.69
N SER A 73 6.48 1.10 22.79
CA SER A 73 5.53 1.18 21.67
C SER A 73 5.77 0.06 20.65
N PHE A 74 6.70 -0.83 20.97
CA PHE A 74 7.25 -1.87 20.15
C PHE A 74 7.10 -3.19 20.90
N GLU A 75 6.09 -3.95 20.52
CA GLU A 75 6.03 -5.37 20.83
C GLU A 75 6.69 -6.05 19.64
N GLU A 76 7.97 -6.40 19.79
CA GLU A 76 8.62 -7.28 18.82
C GLU A 76 7.80 -8.57 18.80
N ARG A 77 7.22 -8.94 17.65
CA ARG A 77 6.51 -10.21 17.52
C ARG A 77 7.52 -11.34 17.67
N ARG A 78 7.75 -11.73 18.92
CA ARG A 78 8.78 -12.71 19.31
C ARG A 78 8.42 -14.13 18.85
N PHE A 79 7.15 -14.37 18.53
CA PHE A 79 6.65 -15.68 18.10
C PHE A 79 5.70 -15.53 16.91
N PRO A 80 5.72 -16.49 15.96
CA PRO A 80 4.76 -16.55 14.86
C PRO A 80 3.33 -16.78 15.39
N THR A 81 2.33 -16.47 14.56
CA THR A 81 0.94 -16.78 14.89
C THR A 81 0.70 -18.29 14.84
N LEU A 82 -0.29 -18.79 15.58
CA LEU A 82 -0.67 -20.22 15.50
C LEU A 82 -1.00 -20.63 14.05
N ALA A 83 -1.70 -19.77 13.31
CA ALA A 83 -2.00 -20.01 11.90
C ALA A 83 -0.73 -20.17 11.05
N SER A 84 0.27 -19.30 11.23
CA SER A 84 1.57 -19.42 10.55
C SER A 84 2.25 -20.74 10.90
N MET A 85 2.27 -21.13 12.18
CA MET A 85 2.86 -22.39 12.61
C MET A 85 2.14 -23.61 12.01
N CYS A 86 0.80 -23.58 11.95
CA CYS A 86 0.01 -24.64 11.31
C CYS A 86 0.32 -24.74 9.81
N ILE A 87 0.39 -23.61 9.11
CA ILE A 87 0.76 -23.56 7.68
C ILE A 87 2.17 -24.13 7.48
N ASP A 88 3.13 -23.79 8.34
CA ASP A 88 4.50 -24.33 8.25
C ASP A 88 4.54 -25.85 8.44
N VAL A 89 3.72 -26.40 9.35
CA VAL A 89 3.60 -27.85 9.53
C VAL A 89 2.96 -28.50 8.31
N ILE A 90 1.86 -27.95 7.79
CA ILE A 90 1.19 -28.48 6.59
C ILE A 90 2.16 -28.45 5.40
N SER A 91 2.82 -27.32 5.16
CA SER A 91 3.80 -27.17 4.08
C SER A 91 4.94 -28.19 4.17
N LYS A 92 5.39 -28.53 5.39
CA LYS A 92 6.46 -29.50 5.61
C LYS A 92 6.06 -30.93 5.27
N TYR A 93 4.79 -31.29 5.50
CA TYR A 93 4.24 -32.63 5.27
C TYR A 93 3.24 -32.65 4.11
N ILE A 94 3.35 -31.71 3.16
CA ILE A 94 2.34 -31.48 2.14
C ILE A 94 2.11 -32.71 1.25
N ASP A 95 3.14 -33.49 1.00
CA ASP A 95 3.05 -34.69 0.16
C ASP A 95 2.34 -35.86 0.87
N ASP A 96 2.16 -35.78 2.20
CA ASP A 96 1.38 -36.74 3.00
C ASP A 96 -0.10 -36.28 3.16
N VAL A 97 -0.46 -35.10 2.64
CA VAL A 97 -1.81 -34.54 2.74
C VAL A 97 -2.68 -35.05 1.59
N GLU A 98 -3.70 -35.84 1.91
CA GLU A 98 -4.66 -36.33 0.92
C GLU A 98 -5.69 -35.26 0.51
N ALA A 99 -6.14 -34.44 1.45
CA ALA A 99 -7.09 -33.35 1.23
C ALA A 99 -6.95 -32.28 2.31
N LEU A 100 -7.09 -31.00 1.91
CA LEU A 100 -7.05 -29.87 2.84
C LEU A 100 -8.41 -29.63 3.54
N GLY A 101 -9.48 -30.30 3.10
CA GLY A 101 -10.83 -30.14 3.64
C GLY A 101 -11.39 -28.73 3.44
N ASP A 102 -12.18 -28.26 4.41
CA ASP A 102 -12.81 -26.93 4.40
C ASP A 102 -11.84 -25.84 4.86
N ILE A 103 -10.88 -25.50 4.01
CA ILE A 103 -9.93 -24.42 4.24
C ILE A 103 -10.38 -23.16 3.50
N GLY A 104 -10.46 -22.03 4.21
CA GLY A 104 -10.85 -20.74 3.63
C GLY A 104 -9.82 -20.23 2.62
N SER A 105 -10.27 -19.43 1.64
CA SER A 105 -9.43 -18.89 0.55
C SER A 105 -8.17 -18.14 1.04
N ILE A 106 -8.28 -17.40 2.14
CA ILE A 106 -7.14 -16.69 2.74
C ILE A 106 -6.04 -17.67 3.19
N ASN A 107 -6.43 -18.77 3.85
CA ASN A 107 -5.46 -19.76 4.33
C ASN A 107 -4.90 -20.60 3.19
N MET A 108 -5.70 -20.85 2.14
CA MET A 108 -5.23 -21.49 0.91
C MET A 108 -4.14 -20.67 0.22
N ASP A 109 -4.37 -19.36 0.10
CA ASP A 109 -3.39 -18.45 -0.47
C ASP A 109 -2.09 -18.39 0.36
N GLU A 110 -2.20 -18.32 1.69
CA GLU A 110 -1.02 -18.36 2.58
C GLU A 110 -0.28 -19.71 2.52
N LEU A 111 -0.99 -20.82 2.33
CA LEU A 111 -0.37 -22.13 2.09
C LEU A 111 0.38 -22.14 0.75
N ALA A 112 -0.24 -21.64 -0.33
CA ALA A 112 0.41 -21.53 -1.63
C ALA A 112 1.68 -20.64 -1.57
N LYS A 113 1.64 -19.52 -0.84
CA LYS A 113 2.81 -18.69 -0.55
C LYS A 113 3.87 -19.45 0.25
N SER A 114 3.46 -20.23 1.25
CA SER A 114 4.39 -21.03 2.05
C SER A 114 5.09 -22.11 1.22
N LEU A 115 4.36 -22.83 0.37
CA LEU A 115 4.93 -23.81 -0.56
C LEU A 115 5.90 -23.16 -1.56
N ALA A 116 5.55 -21.98 -2.08
CA ALA A 116 6.44 -21.25 -2.99
C ALA A 116 7.73 -20.77 -2.32
N ARG A 117 7.66 -20.24 -1.09
CA ARG A 117 8.85 -19.87 -0.30
C ARG A 117 9.78 -21.06 -0.06
N ASN A 118 9.20 -22.25 0.11
CA ASN A 118 9.95 -23.50 0.32
C ASN A 118 10.29 -24.22 -1.00
N ARG A 119 9.87 -23.69 -2.16
CA ARG A 119 10.04 -24.28 -3.49
C ARG A 119 9.54 -25.73 -3.57
N SER A 120 8.46 -26.03 -2.84
CA SER A 120 7.94 -27.38 -2.63
C SER A 120 6.66 -27.69 -3.39
N LEU A 121 6.18 -26.77 -4.25
CA LEU A 121 5.07 -27.07 -5.15
C LEU A 121 5.51 -28.14 -6.18
N THR A 122 4.72 -29.19 -6.35
CA THR A 122 4.97 -30.30 -7.27
C THR A 122 3.70 -30.67 -8.03
N PRO A 123 3.78 -31.40 -9.16
CA PRO A 123 2.59 -31.90 -9.86
C PRO A 123 1.62 -32.71 -9.00
N HIS A 124 2.14 -33.38 -7.96
CA HIS A 124 1.33 -34.18 -7.05
C HIS A 124 0.53 -33.30 -6.09
N ASN A 125 1.21 -32.45 -5.32
CA ASN A 125 0.56 -31.63 -4.31
C ASN A 125 -0.19 -30.41 -4.89
N ALA A 126 0.08 -30.00 -6.13
CA ALA A 126 -0.68 -28.95 -6.81
C ALA A 126 -2.18 -29.30 -6.96
N GLN A 127 -2.52 -30.59 -7.02
CA GLN A 127 -3.90 -31.06 -7.13
C GLN A 127 -4.76 -30.69 -5.92
N LEU A 128 -4.13 -30.47 -4.75
CA LEU A 128 -4.82 -30.02 -3.54
C LEU A 128 -5.46 -28.63 -3.69
N PHE A 129 -5.01 -27.86 -4.67
CA PHE A 129 -5.50 -26.51 -4.95
C PHE A 129 -6.50 -26.47 -6.10
N TYR A 130 -6.73 -27.58 -6.79
CA TYR A 130 -7.67 -27.64 -7.92
C TYR A 130 -9.08 -27.91 -7.41
N ASN A 131 -10.04 -27.14 -7.91
CA ASN A 131 -11.44 -27.33 -7.56
C ASN A 131 -12.31 -26.71 -8.66
N VAL A 132 -13.38 -27.41 -9.03
CA VAL A 132 -14.38 -26.94 -10.00
C VAL A 132 -15.09 -25.66 -9.52
N GLN A 133 -15.15 -25.43 -8.21
CA GLN A 133 -15.75 -24.23 -7.62
C GLN A 133 -14.81 -23.02 -7.64
N ASN A 134 -13.51 -23.21 -7.89
CA ASN A 134 -12.56 -22.11 -7.90
C ASN A 134 -12.81 -21.20 -9.10
N THR A 135 -12.99 -19.92 -8.83
CA THR A 135 -12.99 -18.87 -9.84
C THR A 135 -11.62 -18.22 -10.00
N GLU A 136 -10.77 -18.32 -8.97
CA GLU A 136 -9.45 -17.73 -8.94
C GLU A 136 -8.43 -18.74 -8.44
N LEU A 137 -7.26 -18.77 -9.08
CA LEU A 137 -6.14 -19.60 -8.66
C LEU A 137 -4.82 -18.87 -8.86
N THR A 138 -3.99 -18.85 -7.81
CA THR A 138 -2.64 -18.28 -7.83
C THR A 138 -1.63 -19.31 -7.38
N MET A 139 -0.58 -19.53 -8.19
CA MET A 139 0.58 -20.34 -7.83
C MET A 139 1.83 -19.45 -7.88
N TYR A 140 2.47 -19.24 -6.73
CA TYR A 140 3.58 -18.28 -6.59
C TYR A 140 4.96 -18.81 -7.00
N ASP A 141 5.12 -20.13 -7.15
CA ASP A 141 6.31 -20.76 -7.73
C ASP A 141 5.91 -22.07 -8.43
N ALA A 142 5.70 -21.99 -9.75
CA ALA A 142 5.35 -23.10 -10.61
C ALA A 142 6.57 -23.73 -11.31
N THR A 143 7.80 -23.49 -10.83
CA THR A 143 9.05 -23.94 -11.48
C THR A 143 9.09 -25.46 -11.70
N ASN A 144 8.53 -26.21 -10.77
CA ASN A 144 8.55 -27.68 -10.78
C ASN A 144 7.37 -28.31 -11.55
N LEU A 145 6.36 -27.53 -11.93
CA LEU A 145 5.21 -28.03 -12.67
C LEU A 145 5.59 -28.29 -14.14
N ASP A 146 5.18 -29.44 -14.66
CA ASP A 146 5.41 -29.85 -16.05
C ASP A 146 4.15 -29.60 -16.92
N PRO A 147 4.24 -29.69 -18.26
CA PRO A 147 3.09 -29.47 -19.13
C PRO A 147 1.84 -30.30 -18.76
N PRO A 148 1.94 -31.60 -18.45
CA PRO A 148 0.79 -32.37 -17.98
C PRO A 148 0.14 -31.81 -16.71
N ALA A 149 0.91 -31.32 -15.74
CA ALA A 149 0.37 -30.70 -14.54
C ALA A 149 -0.45 -29.44 -14.85
N PHE A 150 0.02 -28.59 -15.77
CA PHE A 150 -0.72 -27.39 -16.20
C PHE A 150 -1.98 -27.72 -17.00
N CYS A 151 -1.95 -28.77 -17.83
CA CYS A 151 -3.16 -29.25 -18.52
C CYS A 151 -4.18 -29.78 -17.49
N THR A 152 -3.71 -30.54 -16.51
CA THR A 152 -4.51 -31.11 -15.42
C THR A 152 -5.19 -30.01 -14.59
N LEU A 153 -4.49 -28.91 -14.31
CA LEU A 153 -5.03 -27.73 -13.62
C LEU A 153 -6.31 -27.23 -14.30
N ALA A 154 -6.27 -27.05 -15.62
CA ALA A 154 -7.40 -26.54 -16.39
C ALA A 154 -8.58 -27.51 -16.41
N VAL A 155 -8.31 -28.81 -16.53
CA VAL A 155 -9.34 -29.86 -16.53
C VAL A 155 -10.08 -29.91 -15.19
N PHE A 156 -9.36 -29.78 -14.06
CA PHE A 156 -9.97 -29.83 -12.73
C PHE A 156 -10.46 -28.47 -12.20
N SER A 157 -10.20 -27.38 -12.91
CA SER A 157 -10.64 -26.02 -12.55
C SER A 157 -11.29 -25.28 -13.74
N PRO A 158 -12.33 -25.84 -14.38
CA PRO A 158 -12.89 -25.30 -15.63
C PRO A 158 -13.63 -23.95 -15.46
N ASN A 159 -13.98 -23.57 -14.23
CA ASN A 159 -14.70 -22.33 -13.93
C ASN A 159 -13.78 -21.16 -13.56
N LEU A 160 -12.46 -21.31 -13.73
CA LEU A 160 -11.52 -20.24 -13.48
C LEU A 160 -11.81 -19.04 -14.38
N THR A 161 -11.96 -17.89 -13.75
CA THR A 161 -12.03 -16.58 -14.40
C THR A 161 -10.69 -15.84 -14.27
N HIS A 162 -9.91 -16.11 -13.21
CA HIS A 162 -8.60 -15.50 -12.96
C HIS A 162 -7.56 -16.59 -12.69
N LEU A 163 -6.49 -16.59 -13.48
CA LEU A 163 -5.37 -17.51 -13.29
C LEU A 163 -4.07 -16.72 -13.23
N ARG A 164 -3.32 -16.90 -12.14
CA ARG A 164 -1.96 -16.39 -11.99
C ARG A 164 -0.98 -17.53 -11.74
N LEU A 165 0.05 -17.63 -12.59
CA LEU A 165 1.16 -18.55 -12.39
C LEU A 165 2.49 -17.81 -12.44
N ASP A 166 3.21 -17.86 -11.33
CA ASP A 166 4.54 -17.30 -11.23
C ASP A 166 5.61 -18.37 -11.49
N TYR A 167 6.69 -18.01 -12.18
CA TYR A 167 7.79 -18.92 -12.55
C TYR A 167 7.35 -20.15 -13.35
N CYS A 168 6.40 -20.01 -14.28
CA CYS A 168 5.86 -21.08 -15.12
C CYS A 168 6.77 -21.43 -16.33
N GLY A 169 8.07 -21.57 -16.09
CA GLY A 169 9.10 -21.70 -17.13
C GLY A 169 9.00 -22.93 -18.03
N ARG A 170 8.28 -23.96 -17.59
CA ARG A 170 8.07 -25.23 -18.31
C ARG A 170 6.80 -25.24 -19.16
N MET A 171 6.02 -24.16 -19.15
CA MET A 171 4.78 -24.05 -19.91
C MET A 171 5.05 -24.00 -21.41
N SER A 172 4.50 -24.96 -22.16
CA SER A 172 4.71 -25.13 -23.60
C SER A 172 3.44 -24.78 -24.42
N ASP A 173 3.56 -24.83 -25.74
CA ASP A 173 2.44 -24.63 -26.67
C ASP A 173 1.28 -25.60 -26.40
N GLU A 174 1.59 -26.84 -25.99
CA GLU A 174 0.59 -27.85 -25.62
C GLU A 174 -0.33 -27.35 -24.50
N VAL A 175 0.24 -26.70 -23.49
CA VAL A 175 -0.52 -26.18 -22.34
C VAL A 175 -1.49 -25.09 -22.80
N ILE A 176 -1.01 -24.11 -23.56
CA ILE A 176 -1.84 -23.01 -24.05
C ILE A 176 -2.95 -23.52 -24.98
N ASN A 177 -2.64 -24.49 -25.84
CA ASN A 177 -3.62 -25.10 -26.72
C ASN A 177 -4.69 -25.89 -25.92
N ALA A 178 -4.30 -26.58 -24.84
CA ALA A 178 -5.24 -27.24 -23.95
C ALA A 178 -6.16 -26.23 -23.25
N TRP A 179 -5.59 -25.14 -22.73
CA TRP A 179 -6.34 -24.07 -22.06
C TRP A 179 -7.31 -23.33 -22.98
N SER A 180 -6.99 -23.22 -24.27
CA SER A 180 -7.88 -22.70 -25.33
C SER A 180 -9.25 -23.38 -25.39
N THR A 181 -9.37 -24.59 -24.84
CA THR A 181 -10.64 -25.34 -24.78
C THR A 181 -11.11 -25.64 -23.37
N SER A 182 -10.19 -25.72 -22.41
CA SER A 182 -10.47 -26.19 -21.05
C SER A 182 -10.79 -25.07 -20.05
N LEU A 183 -10.51 -23.80 -20.39
CA LEU A 183 -10.77 -22.64 -19.53
C LEU A 183 -11.72 -21.62 -20.19
N PRO A 184 -12.95 -22.01 -20.56
CA PRO A 184 -13.83 -21.19 -21.39
C PRO A 184 -14.29 -19.87 -20.72
N ASN A 185 -14.21 -19.78 -19.39
CA ASN A 185 -14.65 -18.62 -18.63
C ASN A 185 -13.50 -17.66 -18.24
N LEU A 186 -12.28 -17.91 -18.72
CA LEU A 186 -11.11 -17.15 -18.32
C LEU A 186 -11.21 -15.70 -18.80
N ARG A 187 -11.04 -14.77 -17.87
CA ARG A 187 -11.10 -13.32 -18.08
C ARG A 187 -9.75 -12.65 -17.82
N ARG A 188 -8.96 -13.17 -16.89
CA ARG A 188 -7.65 -12.61 -16.54
C ARG A 188 -6.59 -13.69 -16.47
N LEU A 189 -5.50 -13.51 -17.23
CA LEU A 189 -4.35 -14.40 -17.24
C LEU A 189 -3.09 -13.63 -16.87
N GLU A 190 -2.43 -14.02 -15.79
CA GLU A 190 -1.18 -13.43 -15.31
C GLU A 190 -0.07 -14.49 -15.24
N LEU A 191 1.02 -14.32 -16.00
CA LEU A 191 2.08 -15.31 -16.13
C LEU A 191 3.45 -14.66 -15.99
N LEU A 192 4.29 -15.22 -15.11
CA LEU A 192 5.71 -14.87 -15.02
C LEU A 192 6.56 -16.01 -15.58
N GLY A 193 7.30 -15.71 -16.65
CA GLY A 193 8.24 -16.60 -17.31
C GLY A 193 7.62 -17.70 -18.18
N PRO A 194 6.60 -17.48 -19.03
CA PRO A 194 6.15 -18.49 -19.98
C PRO A 194 7.11 -18.60 -21.20
N PHE A 195 8.41 -18.85 -20.95
CA PHE A 195 9.48 -18.69 -21.95
C PHE A 195 9.37 -19.62 -23.17
N LEU A 196 8.71 -20.76 -23.02
CA LEU A 196 8.67 -21.79 -24.06
C LEU A 196 7.48 -21.64 -25.02
N VAL A 197 6.45 -20.88 -24.65
CA VAL A 197 5.27 -20.66 -25.50
C VAL A 197 5.64 -19.84 -26.73
N ARG A 198 5.23 -20.29 -27.91
CA ARG A 198 5.48 -19.66 -29.21
C ARG A 198 4.27 -18.87 -29.68
N ALA A 199 4.51 -17.92 -30.57
CA ALA A 199 3.50 -17.02 -31.09
C ALA A 199 2.22 -17.70 -31.64
N PRO A 200 2.28 -18.81 -32.42
CA PRO A 200 1.06 -19.45 -32.92
C PRO A 200 0.11 -19.96 -31.83
N ALA A 201 0.64 -20.40 -30.69
CA ALA A 201 -0.16 -20.86 -29.55
C ALA A 201 -0.88 -19.67 -28.90
N TRP A 202 -0.18 -18.56 -28.67
CA TRP A 202 -0.80 -17.31 -28.18
C TRP A 202 -1.92 -16.83 -29.10
N GLN A 203 -1.68 -16.79 -30.41
CA GLN A 203 -2.69 -16.38 -31.37
C GLN A 203 -3.94 -17.27 -31.33
N THR A 204 -3.78 -18.58 -31.17
CA THR A 204 -4.91 -19.53 -31.05
C THR A 204 -5.66 -19.29 -29.74
N PHE A 205 -4.93 -19.04 -28.66
CA PHE A 205 -5.49 -18.73 -27.36
C PHE A 205 -6.32 -17.44 -27.34
N PHE A 206 -5.84 -16.35 -27.95
CA PHE A 206 -6.61 -15.10 -27.99
C PHE A 206 -7.89 -15.24 -28.83
N ARG A 207 -7.84 -15.96 -29.94
CA ARG A 207 -9.04 -16.22 -30.77
C ARG A 207 -10.09 -17.08 -30.04
N SER A 208 -9.67 -17.92 -29.10
CA SER A 208 -10.60 -18.74 -28.29
C SER A 208 -11.13 -18.01 -27.05
N HIS A 209 -10.51 -16.88 -26.66
CA HIS A 209 -10.91 -16.10 -25.48
C HIS A 209 -11.26 -14.65 -25.85
N PRO A 210 -12.33 -14.40 -26.62
CA PRO A 210 -12.74 -13.04 -26.99
C PRO A 210 -13.21 -12.20 -25.79
N THR A 211 -13.56 -12.84 -24.68
CA THR A 211 -13.99 -12.20 -23.42
C THR A 211 -12.85 -11.90 -22.45
N LEU A 212 -11.59 -12.01 -22.90
CA LEU A 212 -10.43 -11.72 -22.06
C LEU A 212 -10.37 -10.23 -21.72
N GLU A 213 -10.35 -9.92 -20.43
CA GLU A 213 -10.32 -8.57 -19.86
C GLU A 213 -8.93 -8.19 -19.37
N GLY A 214 -8.07 -9.16 -19.03
CA GLY A 214 -6.71 -8.93 -18.57
C GLY A 214 -5.68 -9.93 -19.10
N PHE A 215 -4.62 -9.42 -19.72
CA PHE A 215 -3.49 -10.22 -20.18
C PHE A 215 -2.19 -9.63 -19.66
N LEU A 216 -1.55 -10.34 -18.73
CA LEU A 216 -0.38 -9.86 -18.01
C LEU A 216 0.75 -10.87 -18.11
N ILE A 217 1.75 -10.59 -18.93
CA ILE A 217 2.92 -11.46 -19.08
C ILE A 217 4.20 -10.73 -18.70
N VAL A 218 5.08 -11.48 -18.05
CA VAL A 218 6.41 -11.03 -17.66
C VAL A 218 7.43 -12.03 -18.17
N GLN A 219 8.52 -11.54 -18.79
CA GLN A 219 9.61 -12.36 -19.32
C GLN A 219 9.14 -13.41 -20.34
N SER A 220 8.50 -12.97 -21.43
CA SER A 220 8.11 -13.82 -22.56
C SER A 220 8.84 -13.38 -23.84
N PRO A 221 10.08 -13.86 -24.07
CA PRO A 221 10.90 -13.40 -25.20
C PRO A 221 10.33 -13.79 -26.58
N ARG A 222 9.40 -14.75 -26.63
CA ARG A 222 8.80 -15.27 -27.86
C ARG A 222 7.46 -14.61 -28.21
N PHE A 223 6.96 -13.70 -27.37
CA PHE A 223 5.78 -12.90 -27.69
C PHE A 223 6.17 -11.82 -28.72
N ASP A 224 5.62 -11.94 -29.93
CA ASP A 224 5.98 -11.11 -31.08
C ASP A 224 4.86 -10.13 -31.47
N ILE A 225 5.09 -9.36 -32.53
CA ILE A 225 4.14 -8.37 -33.02
C ILE A 225 2.81 -9.01 -33.48
N GLU A 226 2.85 -10.21 -34.06
CA GLU A 226 1.63 -10.92 -34.48
C GLU A 226 0.80 -11.36 -33.27
N CYS A 227 1.44 -11.71 -32.16
CA CYS A 227 0.73 -11.94 -30.90
C CYS A 227 -0.01 -10.67 -30.45
N MET A 228 0.66 -9.52 -30.46
CA MET A 228 0.04 -8.23 -30.08
C MET A 228 -1.13 -7.88 -31.01
N ARG A 229 -0.95 -8.03 -32.33
CA ARG A 229 -2.00 -7.78 -33.31
C ARG A 229 -3.23 -8.64 -33.07
N VAL A 230 -3.05 -9.96 -32.93
CA VAL A 230 -4.16 -10.91 -32.73
C VAL A 230 -4.82 -10.71 -31.37
N LEU A 231 -4.06 -10.38 -30.32
CA LEU A 231 -4.59 -10.01 -29.00
C LEU A 231 -5.54 -8.82 -29.11
N SER A 232 -5.08 -7.71 -29.70
CA SER A 232 -5.89 -6.50 -29.84
C SER A 232 -7.13 -6.70 -30.69
N GLU A 233 -7.04 -7.48 -31.77
CA GLU A 233 -8.17 -7.74 -32.67
C GLU A 233 -9.20 -8.71 -32.07
N SER A 234 -8.74 -9.72 -31.33
CA SER A 234 -9.62 -10.78 -30.80
C SER A 234 -10.24 -10.42 -29.45
N CYS A 235 -9.50 -9.69 -28.61
CA CYS A 235 -9.87 -9.35 -27.24
C CYS A 235 -10.09 -7.84 -27.09
N SER A 236 -11.10 -7.29 -27.80
CA SER A 236 -11.36 -5.84 -27.82
C SER A 236 -11.84 -5.27 -26.46
N GLY A 237 -12.31 -6.14 -25.56
CA GLY A 237 -12.70 -5.78 -24.19
C GLY A 237 -11.55 -5.69 -23.18
N LEU A 238 -10.29 -5.71 -23.63
CA LEU A 238 -9.13 -5.72 -22.75
C LEU A 238 -9.04 -4.43 -21.92
N THR A 239 -9.01 -4.59 -20.60
CA THR A 239 -8.91 -3.50 -19.61
C THR A 239 -7.54 -3.44 -18.93
N GLU A 240 -6.84 -4.58 -18.86
CA GLU A 240 -5.50 -4.70 -18.28
C GLU A 240 -4.53 -5.35 -19.25
N LEU A 241 -3.43 -4.65 -19.55
CA LEU A 241 -2.34 -5.19 -20.35
C LEU A 241 -1.00 -4.96 -19.65
N ARG A 242 -0.27 -6.05 -19.40
CA ARG A 242 1.14 -6.01 -18.99
C ARG A 242 1.99 -6.81 -19.95
N LEU A 243 2.99 -6.14 -20.51
CA LEU A 243 4.05 -6.70 -21.33
C LEU A 243 5.38 -6.24 -20.72
N LYS A 244 5.86 -6.98 -19.71
CA LYS A 244 7.09 -6.62 -18.99
C LYS A 244 8.25 -7.52 -19.41
N GLU A 245 9.42 -6.93 -19.64
CA GLU A 245 10.63 -7.68 -20.03
C GLU A 245 10.39 -8.52 -21.30
N ILE A 246 9.74 -7.91 -22.31
CA ILE A 246 9.45 -8.54 -23.60
C ILE A 246 10.55 -8.19 -24.61
N GLY A 247 11.24 -9.24 -25.06
CA GLY A 247 12.44 -9.12 -25.90
C GLY A 247 12.19 -8.49 -27.27
N GLN A 248 11.02 -8.73 -27.87
CA GLN A 248 10.68 -8.31 -29.25
C GLN A 248 9.82 -7.04 -29.32
N MET A 249 9.67 -6.33 -28.19
CA MET A 249 8.89 -5.10 -28.14
C MET A 249 9.49 -4.04 -29.10
N SER A 250 8.62 -3.31 -29.79
CA SER A 250 8.98 -2.28 -30.78
C SER A 250 7.84 -1.28 -30.96
N ASP A 251 8.10 -0.15 -31.61
CA ASP A 251 7.09 0.89 -31.89
C ASP A 251 5.85 0.34 -32.60
N ALA A 252 6.04 -0.65 -33.47
CA ALA A 252 4.94 -1.26 -34.22
C ALA A 252 3.96 -2.03 -33.33
N PHE A 253 4.35 -2.45 -32.11
CA PHE A 253 3.39 -3.00 -31.14
C PHE A 253 2.36 -1.94 -30.74
N LEU A 254 2.80 -0.69 -30.59
CA LEU A 254 1.96 0.40 -30.10
C LEU A 254 0.83 0.71 -31.08
N GLU A 255 1.06 0.57 -32.39
CA GLU A 255 0.02 0.73 -33.41
C GLU A 255 -1.15 -0.24 -33.20
N HIS A 256 -0.87 -1.50 -32.85
CA HIS A 256 -1.91 -2.48 -32.57
C HIS A 256 -2.64 -2.21 -31.23
N MET A 257 -1.97 -1.55 -30.28
CA MET A 257 -2.57 -1.22 -28.98
C MET A 257 -3.58 -0.07 -29.07
N LYS A 258 -3.51 0.80 -30.08
CA LYS A 258 -4.45 1.92 -30.28
C LYS A 258 -5.90 1.46 -30.38
N ILE A 259 -6.14 0.24 -30.90
CA ILE A 259 -7.47 -0.37 -31.02
C ILE A 259 -8.15 -0.55 -29.65
N LEU A 260 -7.37 -0.67 -28.58
CA LEU A 260 -7.85 -0.84 -27.19
C LEU A 260 -8.24 0.50 -26.52
N GLY A 261 -8.19 1.61 -27.27
CA GLY A 261 -8.58 2.93 -26.79
C GLY A 261 -9.99 2.97 -26.23
N GLY A 262 -10.15 3.64 -25.08
CA GLY A 262 -11.44 3.77 -24.38
C GLY A 262 -11.78 2.61 -23.44
N HIS A 263 -11.11 1.46 -23.56
CA HIS A 263 -11.30 0.30 -22.68
C HIS A 263 -10.12 0.08 -21.73
N LEU A 264 -8.90 0.32 -22.19
CA LEU A 264 -7.71 0.05 -21.41
C LEU A 264 -7.58 1.01 -20.22
N THR A 265 -7.50 0.44 -19.01
CA THR A 265 -7.37 1.20 -17.75
C THR A 265 -6.04 0.96 -17.05
N TYR A 266 -5.40 -0.19 -17.31
CA TYR A 266 -4.07 -0.55 -16.81
C TYR A 266 -3.16 -0.89 -18.00
N LEU A 267 -2.05 -0.17 -18.10
CA LEU A 267 -0.99 -0.48 -19.07
C LEU A 267 0.38 -0.53 -18.38
N GLU A 268 1.10 -1.62 -18.59
CA GLU A 268 2.53 -1.72 -18.30
C GLU A 268 3.28 -2.28 -19.51
N ILE A 269 4.20 -1.48 -20.07
CA ILE A 269 5.12 -1.86 -21.15
C ILE A 269 6.54 -1.50 -20.71
N SER A 270 7.00 -2.20 -19.67
CA SER A 270 8.23 -1.89 -18.95
C SER A 270 9.40 -2.79 -19.39
N LYS A 271 10.61 -2.21 -19.41
CA LYS A 271 11.89 -2.85 -19.73
C LYS A 271 11.87 -3.60 -21.08
N PRO A 272 11.74 -2.91 -22.21
CA PRO A 272 11.83 -3.56 -23.52
C PRO A 272 13.20 -4.24 -23.71
N GLY A 273 13.25 -5.28 -24.55
CA GLY A 273 14.51 -5.99 -24.84
C GLY A 273 15.53 -5.16 -25.63
N ASP A 274 15.07 -4.26 -26.48
CA ASP A 274 15.89 -3.27 -27.18
C ASP A 274 15.74 -1.90 -26.47
N PRO A 275 16.83 -1.28 -26.00
CA PRO A 275 16.79 0.07 -25.43
C PRO A 275 16.24 1.15 -26.37
N ASN A 276 16.29 0.93 -27.69
CA ASN A 276 15.78 1.86 -28.69
C ASN A 276 14.31 1.59 -29.07
N ALA A 277 13.70 0.52 -28.55
CA ALA A 277 12.28 0.28 -28.74
C ALA A 277 11.46 1.32 -27.99
N LEU A 278 10.20 1.48 -28.44
CA LEU A 278 9.24 2.41 -27.85
C LEU A 278 9.77 3.84 -27.89
N SER A 279 10.01 4.34 -29.09
CA SER A 279 10.42 5.73 -29.28
C SER A 279 9.43 6.69 -28.62
N GLU A 280 9.93 7.84 -28.17
CA GLU A 280 9.10 8.85 -27.51
C GLU A 280 7.90 9.25 -28.39
N GLN A 281 8.10 9.43 -29.70
CA GLN A 281 7.02 9.78 -30.62
C GLN A 281 5.93 8.69 -30.69
N ALA A 282 6.32 7.42 -30.79
CA ALA A 282 5.37 6.32 -30.84
C ALA A 282 4.56 6.19 -29.53
N LEU A 283 5.22 6.45 -28.38
CA LEU A 283 4.54 6.51 -27.08
C LEU A 283 3.55 7.68 -27.01
N VAL A 284 3.94 8.88 -27.46
CA VAL A 284 3.03 10.04 -27.54
C VAL A 284 1.80 9.70 -28.39
N ASP A 285 2.03 9.14 -29.59
CA ASP A 285 0.96 8.74 -30.52
C ASP A 285 0.01 7.70 -29.88
N LEU A 286 0.54 6.75 -29.12
CA LEU A 286 -0.26 5.79 -28.36
C LEU A 286 -1.11 6.50 -27.28
N MET A 287 -0.52 7.40 -26.50
CA MET A 287 -1.23 8.11 -25.42
C MET A 287 -2.42 8.89 -25.95
N THR A 288 -2.38 9.38 -27.20
CA THR A 288 -3.53 10.05 -27.83
C THR A 288 -4.77 9.13 -27.93
N ALA A 289 -4.56 7.82 -28.10
CA ALA A 289 -5.61 6.84 -28.29
C ALA A 289 -6.11 6.24 -26.96
N ILE A 290 -5.20 5.95 -26.03
CA ILE A 290 -5.53 5.21 -24.79
C ILE A 290 -5.52 6.06 -23.52
N GLY A 291 -4.85 7.22 -23.54
CA GLY A 291 -4.64 8.07 -22.36
C GLY A 291 -5.90 8.44 -21.58
N PRO A 292 -7.04 8.79 -22.22
CA PRO A 292 -8.24 9.21 -21.50
C PRO A 292 -8.83 8.18 -20.54
N SER A 293 -8.67 6.87 -20.81
CA SER A 293 -9.20 5.79 -19.98
C SER A 293 -8.20 5.26 -18.95
N LEU A 294 -6.90 5.59 -19.10
CA LEU A 294 -5.86 5.03 -18.25
C LEU A 294 -5.92 5.55 -16.81
N THR A 295 -5.80 4.61 -15.88
CA THR A 295 -5.70 4.84 -14.43
C THR A 295 -4.34 4.41 -13.89
N HIS A 296 -3.68 3.45 -14.57
CA HIS A 296 -2.35 2.97 -14.26
C HIS A 296 -1.51 2.94 -15.55
N LEU A 297 -0.33 3.56 -15.50
CA LEU A 297 0.65 3.54 -16.57
C LEU A 297 2.04 3.26 -15.98
N ASP A 298 2.70 2.21 -16.44
CA ASP A 298 4.09 1.91 -16.11
C ASP A 298 4.93 1.74 -17.39
N LEU A 299 5.87 2.67 -17.58
CA LEU A 299 6.83 2.71 -18.67
C LEU A 299 8.27 2.59 -18.14
N SER A 300 8.46 1.98 -16.98
CA SER A 300 9.78 1.87 -16.36
C SER A 300 10.79 1.14 -17.26
N GLY A 301 12.03 1.58 -17.29
CA GLY A 301 13.12 1.02 -18.10
C GLY A 301 13.09 1.40 -19.58
N ASN A 302 12.18 2.28 -20.02
CA ASN A 302 12.20 2.84 -21.36
C ASN A 302 13.18 4.03 -21.41
N THR A 303 14.37 3.79 -21.96
CA THR A 303 15.47 4.77 -21.93
C THR A 303 15.28 5.98 -22.84
N ASN A 304 14.33 5.92 -23.79
CA ASN A 304 14.04 7.00 -24.73
C ASN A 304 13.09 8.08 -24.17
N ILE A 305 12.53 7.88 -22.98
CA ILE A 305 11.59 8.82 -22.38
C ILE A 305 12.34 10.02 -21.82
N THR A 306 12.09 11.19 -22.41
CA THR A 306 12.60 12.48 -21.93
C THR A 306 11.48 13.29 -21.26
N ASP A 307 11.82 14.47 -20.74
CA ASP A 307 10.82 15.41 -20.22
C ASP A 307 9.76 15.76 -21.28
N GLY A 308 10.11 15.74 -22.56
CA GLY A 308 9.21 16.00 -23.69
C GLY A 308 7.97 15.11 -23.68
N PHE A 309 8.14 13.83 -23.36
CA PHE A 309 7.05 12.87 -23.21
C PHE A 309 6.03 13.28 -22.13
N LEU A 310 6.48 13.87 -21.02
CA LEU A 310 5.57 14.29 -19.94
C LEU A 310 4.62 15.39 -20.41
N PHE A 311 5.13 16.34 -21.19
CA PHE A 311 4.33 17.45 -21.73
C PHE A 311 3.48 17.08 -22.93
N GLN A 312 4.00 16.22 -23.83
CA GLN A 312 3.33 15.87 -25.08
C GLN A 312 2.44 14.63 -24.94
N GLY A 313 2.85 13.63 -24.16
CA GLY A 313 2.19 12.34 -24.03
C GLY A 313 1.32 12.20 -22.78
N LEU A 314 1.74 12.72 -21.63
CA LEU A 314 0.96 12.57 -20.38
C LEU A 314 -0.01 13.73 -20.17
N LYS A 315 0.52 14.95 -20.09
CA LYS A 315 -0.24 16.16 -19.72
C LYS A 315 -1.55 16.36 -20.52
N PRO A 316 -1.60 16.14 -21.85
CA PRO A 316 -2.79 16.44 -22.64
C PRO A 316 -3.86 15.34 -22.67
N TYR A 317 -3.54 14.13 -22.21
CA TYR A 317 -4.38 12.95 -22.43
C TYR A 317 -4.77 12.22 -21.15
N MET A 318 -4.01 12.40 -20.06
CA MET A 318 -4.23 11.69 -18.79
C MET A 318 -5.32 12.37 -17.95
N GLN A 319 -6.54 11.83 -18.00
CA GLN A 319 -7.70 12.36 -17.27
C GLN A 319 -7.93 11.66 -15.92
N ARG A 320 -7.57 10.38 -15.82
CA ARG A 320 -7.92 9.51 -14.68
C ARG A 320 -6.72 8.82 -14.07
N LEU A 321 -5.50 9.26 -14.42
CA LEU A 321 -4.28 8.61 -14.00
C LEU A 321 -4.09 8.74 -12.48
N THR A 322 -3.90 7.59 -11.82
CA THR A 322 -3.68 7.49 -10.38
C THR A 322 -2.35 6.81 -10.05
N SER A 323 -1.82 5.98 -10.94
CA SER A 323 -0.53 5.30 -10.77
C SER A 323 0.39 5.56 -11.95
N LEU A 324 1.58 6.07 -11.68
CA LEU A 324 2.60 6.35 -12.69
C LEU A 324 3.93 5.68 -12.35
N GLY A 325 4.41 4.80 -13.23
CA GLY A 325 5.72 4.17 -13.18
C GLY A 325 6.63 4.69 -14.29
N LEU A 326 7.72 5.32 -13.89
CA LEU A 326 8.80 5.84 -14.73
C LEU A 326 10.14 5.57 -14.04
N ALA A 327 10.33 4.38 -13.47
CA ALA A 327 11.64 4.01 -12.92
C ALA A 327 12.62 3.72 -14.05
N ASP A 328 13.91 3.88 -13.81
CA ASP A 328 14.97 3.56 -14.79
C ASP A 328 14.79 4.30 -16.14
N THR A 329 14.36 5.57 -16.11
CA THR A 329 14.23 6.49 -17.26
C THR A 329 15.25 7.63 -17.13
N PRO A 330 16.52 7.42 -17.54
CA PRO A 330 17.66 8.25 -17.16
C PRO A 330 17.65 9.67 -17.74
N GLU A 331 16.88 9.93 -18.79
CA GLU A 331 16.82 11.23 -19.47
C GLU A 331 15.83 12.22 -18.83
N LEU A 332 15.06 11.79 -17.81
CA LEU A 332 14.20 12.69 -17.05
C LEU A 332 15.03 13.61 -16.16
N THR A 333 14.79 14.91 -16.24
CA THR A 333 15.55 15.91 -15.46
C THR A 333 14.75 16.44 -14.28
N ASP A 334 15.44 16.84 -13.20
CA ASP A 334 14.76 17.41 -12.02
C ASP A 334 13.91 18.63 -12.38
N ALA A 335 14.40 19.48 -13.28
CA ALA A 335 13.71 20.70 -13.71
C ALA A 335 12.46 20.39 -14.55
N GLY A 336 12.56 19.49 -15.53
CA GLY A 336 11.45 19.17 -16.42
C GLY A 336 10.33 18.42 -15.71
N VAL A 337 10.66 17.46 -14.84
CA VAL A 337 9.65 16.75 -14.05
C VAL A 337 9.01 17.68 -13.00
N ALA A 338 9.77 18.57 -12.37
CA ALA A 338 9.24 19.57 -11.45
C ALA A 338 8.28 20.56 -12.16
N GLU A 339 8.63 21.02 -13.36
CA GLU A 339 7.77 21.90 -14.17
C GLU A 339 6.49 21.17 -14.60
N PHE A 340 6.60 19.91 -15.00
CA PHE A 340 5.45 19.08 -15.34
C PHE A 340 4.45 19.04 -14.17
N PHE A 341 4.85 18.60 -12.98
CA PHE A 341 3.94 18.52 -11.83
C PHE A 341 3.42 19.89 -11.38
N SER A 342 4.23 20.95 -11.51
CA SER A 342 3.83 22.31 -11.13
C SER A 342 2.73 22.88 -12.02
N THR A 343 2.66 22.44 -13.29
CA THR A 343 1.76 23.00 -14.31
C THR A 343 0.65 22.03 -14.76
N TRP A 344 0.68 20.78 -14.30
CA TRP A 344 -0.28 19.76 -14.73
C TRP A 344 -1.70 20.05 -14.25
N ALA A 345 -1.87 20.46 -13.00
CA ALA A 345 -3.18 20.79 -12.44
C ALA A 345 -3.86 21.95 -13.19
N ASP A 346 -3.12 23.02 -13.48
CA ASP A 346 -3.63 24.18 -14.21
C ASP A 346 -4.00 23.80 -15.66
N ALA A 347 -3.17 22.99 -16.32
CA ALA A 347 -3.45 22.51 -17.67
C ALA A 347 -4.66 21.58 -17.73
N ALA A 348 -4.81 20.68 -16.75
CA ALA A 348 -5.98 19.81 -16.63
C ALA A 348 -7.26 20.64 -16.43
N GLN A 349 -7.20 21.66 -15.59
CA GLN A 349 -8.33 22.56 -15.37
C GLN A 349 -8.68 23.36 -16.64
N GLN A 350 -7.68 23.85 -17.38
CA GLN A 350 -7.89 24.53 -18.66
C GLN A 350 -8.48 23.61 -19.74
N ALA A 351 -8.10 22.33 -19.72
CA ALA A 351 -8.67 21.29 -20.57
C ALA A 351 -10.08 20.84 -20.13
N GLY A 352 -10.60 21.35 -19.02
CA GLY A 352 -11.93 21.04 -18.51
C GLY A 352 -12.01 19.69 -17.77
N TYR A 353 -10.91 19.17 -17.24
CA TYR A 353 -10.90 17.93 -16.48
C TYR A 353 -11.44 18.16 -15.06
N ASP A 354 -12.48 17.40 -14.71
CA ASP A 354 -13.09 17.44 -13.38
C ASP A 354 -13.38 16.00 -12.89
N PRO A 355 -12.72 15.53 -11.81
CA PRO A 355 -11.69 16.21 -11.02
C PRO A 355 -10.34 16.28 -11.74
N VAL A 356 -9.48 17.23 -11.32
CA VAL A 356 -8.08 17.28 -11.74
C VAL A 356 -7.37 15.95 -11.38
N PRO A 357 -6.58 15.35 -12.29
CA PRO A 357 -5.86 14.11 -12.01
C PRO A 357 -4.98 14.21 -10.76
N ARG A 358 -5.03 13.18 -9.92
CA ARG A 358 -4.22 13.09 -8.69
C ARG A 358 -3.65 11.69 -8.58
N LEU A 359 -2.35 11.59 -8.31
CA LEU A 359 -1.68 10.31 -8.16
C LEU A 359 -1.85 9.77 -6.73
N SER A 360 -2.11 8.47 -6.64
CA SER A 360 -2.01 7.68 -5.41
C SER A 360 -0.70 6.89 -5.35
N SER A 361 -0.16 6.48 -6.49
CA SER A 361 1.08 5.70 -6.57
C SER A 361 2.05 6.32 -7.56
N ILE A 362 3.31 6.42 -7.16
CA ILE A 362 4.38 6.87 -8.03
C ILE A 362 5.65 6.06 -7.83
N ASN A 363 6.21 5.60 -8.95
CA ASN A 363 7.49 4.92 -8.98
C ASN A 363 8.43 5.64 -9.95
N MET A 364 9.45 6.31 -9.42
CA MET A 364 10.49 6.99 -10.19
C MET A 364 11.88 6.56 -9.71
N ALA A 365 12.00 5.30 -9.27
CA ALA A 365 13.25 4.74 -8.80
C ALA A 365 14.36 4.81 -9.86
N HIS A 366 15.60 4.92 -9.39
CA HIS A 366 16.83 4.87 -10.16
C HIS A 366 17.00 5.98 -11.22
N ASN A 367 16.20 7.04 -11.15
CA ASN A 367 16.41 8.25 -11.95
C ASN A 367 17.40 9.18 -11.26
N HIS A 368 18.68 9.02 -11.60
CA HIS A 368 19.80 9.69 -10.94
C HIS A 368 19.83 11.22 -11.07
N LEU A 369 19.11 11.79 -12.03
CA LEU A 369 18.99 13.24 -12.23
C LEU A 369 17.85 13.87 -11.41
N LEU A 370 16.91 13.09 -10.87
CA LEU A 370 15.80 13.62 -10.07
C LEU A 370 16.23 13.91 -8.63
N SER A 371 15.68 14.99 -8.07
CA SER A 371 16.08 15.49 -6.75
C SER A 371 14.92 16.19 -6.02
N SER A 372 15.25 17.23 -5.26
CA SER A 372 14.36 17.99 -4.38
C SER A 372 13.26 18.75 -5.12
N ASP A 373 13.56 19.34 -6.28
CA ASP A 373 12.58 20.18 -6.99
C ASP A 373 11.42 19.32 -7.51
N THR A 374 11.74 18.15 -8.07
CA THR A 374 10.74 17.14 -8.47
C THR A 374 9.91 16.70 -7.27
N LEU A 375 10.55 16.34 -6.15
CA LEU A 375 9.85 15.85 -4.96
C LEU A 375 8.84 16.89 -4.43
N VAL A 376 9.27 18.14 -4.31
CA VAL A 376 8.42 19.22 -3.80
C VAL A 376 7.25 19.50 -4.75
N ALA A 377 7.51 19.58 -6.06
CA ALA A 377 6.45 19.77 -7.06
C ALA A 377 5.43 18.63 -7.06
N LEU A 378 5.91 17.38 -7.03
CA LEU A 378 5.08 16.19 -6.91
C LEU A 378 4.21 16.20 -5.66
N LEU A 379 4.77 16.52 -4.50
CA LEU A 379 4.03 16.56 -3.24
C LEU A 379 2.99 17.68 -3.24
N LYS A 380 3.29 18.84 -3.85
CA LYS A 380 2.32 19.91 -4.03
C LYS A 380 1.15 19.48 -4.95
N HIS A 381 1.46 18.72 -6.00
CA HIS A 381 0.47 18.26 -6.97
C HIS A 381 -0.37 17.07 -6.46
N SER A 382 0.23 16.05 -5.85
CA SER A 382 -0.44 14.78 -5.52
C SER A 382 -0.33 14.37 -4.05
N GLY A 383 0.39 15.11 -3.20
CA GLY A 383 0.72 14.70 -1.83
C GLY A 383 -0.48 14.21 -1.01
N ALA A 384 -1.61 14.92 -1.07
CA ALA A 384 -2.81 14.60 -0.30
C ALA A 384 -3.43 13.22 -0.62
N SER A 385 -3.16 12.66 -1.81
CA SER A 385 -3.69 11.36 -2.25
C SER A 385 -2.63 10.25 -2.34
N LEU A 386 -1.35 10.59 -2.25
CA LEU A 386 -0.25 9.62 -2.38
C LEU A 386 -0.25 8.61 -1.22
N THR A 387 -0.33 7.34 -1.58
CA THR A 387 -0.24 6.17 -0.70
C THR A 387 1.08 5.42 -0.88
N ASP A 388 1.67 5.44 -2.08
CA ASP A 388 2.86 4.69 -2.42
C ASP A 388 3.85 5.61 -3.16
N ILE A 389 5.04 5.81 -2.58
CA ILE A 389 6.10 6.63 -3.16
C ILE A 389 7.37 5.80 -3.25
N ASN A 390 7.93 5.65 -4.45
CA ASN A 390 9.25 5.07 -4.66
C ASN A 390 10.18 6.07 -5.36
N ILE A 391 11.13 6.60 -4.58
CA ILE A 391 12.19 7.54 -4.98
C ILE A 391 13.57 6.93 -4.76
N ASN A 392 13.65 5.60 -4.74
CA ASN A 392 14.91 4.89 -4.54
C ASN A 392 15.97 5.39 -5.53
N GLY A 393 17.18 5.68 -5.06
CA GLY A 393 18.27 6.15 -5.91
C GLY A 393 18.31 7.66 -6.17
N TRP A 394 17.39 8.45 -5.61
CA TRP A 394 17.44 9.92 -5.68
C TRP A 394 18.50 10.47 -4.72
N LYS A 395 19.77 10.36 -5.15
CA LYS A 395 20.95 10.62 -4.29
C LYS A 395 21.13 12.10 -3.92
N ALA A 396 20.58 13.01 -4.72
CA ALA A 396 20.76 14.46 -4.57
C ALA A 396 19.60 15.16 -3.83
N THR A 397 18.55 14.43 -3.44
CA THR A 397 17.43 14.99 -2.68
C THR A 397 17.89 15.45 -1.30
N SER A 398 17.55 16.70 -0.94
CA SER A 398 17.93 17.29 0.33
C SER A 398 17.13 16.72 1.49
N GLN A 399 17.65 16.87 2.71
CA GLN A 399 16.96 16.45 3.91
C GLN A 399 15.62 17.18 4.09
N GLU A 400 15.56 18.47 3.75
CA GLU A 400 14.35 19.30 3.85
C GLU A 400 13.26 18.79 2.91
N ALA A 401 13.61 18.44 1.67
CA ALA A 401 12.68 17.87 0.71
C ALA A 401 12.15 16.50 1.19
N LEU A 402 13.01 15.63 1.72
CA LEU A 402 12.59 14.36 2.30
C LEU A 402 11.64 14.54 3.50
N LYS A 403 11.93 15.50 4.39
CA LYS A 403 11.03 15.84 5.51
C LYS A 403 9.67 16.33 5.03
N SER A 404 9.63 17.04 3.89
CA SER A 404 8.38 17.56 3.33
C SER A 404 7.39 16.46 2.92
N ILE A 405 7.84 15.21 2.71
CA ILE A 405 6.96 14.06 2.49
C ILE A 405 6.00 13.92 3.69
N ALA A 406 6.53 14.01 4.91
CA ALA A 406 5.74 13.88 6.13
C ALA A 406 4.71 15.01 6.29
N ASP A 407 4.98 16.18 5.74
CA ASP A 407 4.08 17.35 5.80
C ASP A 407 2.97 17.30 4.76
N ASN A 408 3.22 16.68 3.60
CA ASN A 408 2.32 16.77 2.45
C ASN A 408 1.62 15.45 2.10
N ALA A 409 2.08 14.31 2.61
CA ALA A 409 1.53 12.98 2.32
C ALA A 409 0.95 12.28 3.56
N PRO A 410 -0.22 12.75 4.08
CA PRO A 410 -0.84 12.17 5.27
C PRO A 410 -1.38 10.75 5.06
N GLU A 411 -1.71 10.41 3.81
CA GLU A 411 -2.28 9.12 3.39
C GLU A 411 -1.22 8.07 3.01
N LEU A 412 0.07 8.43 3.12
CA LEU A 412 1.21 7.59 2.76
C LEU A 412 1.21 6.28 3.56
N ARG A 413 1.31 5.17 2.84
CA ARG A 413 1.40 3.79 3.36
C ARG A 413 2.77 3.20 3.13
N LYS A 414 3.33 3.38 1.94
CA LYS A 414 4.63 2.81 1.55
C LYS A 414 5.56 3.88 1.01
N LEU A 415 6.78 3.90 1.54
CA LEU A 415 7.85 4.77 1.08
C LEU A 415 9.12 3.97 0.82
N ASP A 416 9.62 4.00 -0.40
CA ASP A 416 10.98 3.57 -0.70
C ASP A 416 11.84 4.79 -1.00
N MET A 417 12.78 5.04 -0.10
CA MET A 417 13.76 6.12 -0.16
C MET A 417 15.19 5.55 -0.04
N GLY A 418 15.37 4.28 -0.43
CA GLY A 418 16.68 3.66 -0.45
C GLY A 418 17.66 4.47 -1.31
N TRP A 419 18.92 4.49 -0.91
CA TRP A 419 20.01 5.24 -1.56
C TRP A 419 19.82 6.77 -1.62
N CYS A 420 18.83 7.34 -0.92
CA CYS A 420 18.76 8.78 -0.66
C CYS A 420 19.80 9.14 0.42
N ARG A 421 20.84 9.90 0.06
CA ARG A 421 22.02 10.12 0.92
C ARG A 421 21.75 11.01 2.14
N GLU A 422 20.79 11.92 2.01
CA GLU A 422 20.41 12.87 3.08
C GLU A 422 19.30 12.32 4.00
N ALA A 423 18.91 11.05 3.80
CA ALA A 423 17.96 10.36 4.67
C ALA A 423 18.57 10.02 6.03
N ASP A 424 18.05 10.63 7.10
CA ASP A 424 18.53 10.44 8.46
C ASP A 424 17.40 10.22 9.48
N ASP A 425 17.78 10.03 10.74
CA ASP A 425 16.85 9.71 11.82
C ASP A 425 15.75 10.78 12.00
N TRP A 426 16.03 12.04 11.63
CA TRP A 426 15.06 13.13 11.71
C TRP A 426 14.02 13.07 10.59
N VAL A 427 14.40 12.65 9.39
CA VAL A 427 13.43 12.33 8.32
C VAL A 427 12.49 11.23 8.79
N MET A 428 13.05 10.16 9.34
CA MET A 428 12.26 9.03 9.88
C MET A 428 11.36 9.47 11.03
N GLN A 429 11.85 10.33 11.94
CA GLN A 429 11.03 10.89 13.01
C GLN A 429 9.81 11.63 12.45
N ALA A 430 10.01 12.52 11.47
CA ALA A 430 8.92 13.28 10.86
C ALA A 430 7.86 12.35 10.25
N LEU A 431 8.30 11.32 9.51
CA LEU A 431 7.40 10.32 8.92
C LEU A 431 6.59 9.58 9.98
N MET A 432 7.24 9.10 11.05
CA MET A 432 6.54 8.35 12.11
C MET A 432 5.51 9.22 12.86
N GLU A 433 5.81 10.51 13.04
CA GLU A 433 4.93 11.46 13.74
C GLU A 433 3.74 11.90 12.89
N LYS A 434 3.94 12.21 11.60
CA LYS A 434 2.92 12.86 10.76
C LYS A 434 2.19 11.91 9.81
N CYS A 435 2.85 10.87 9.30
CA CYS A 435 2.20 9.87 8.45
C CYS A 435 1.50 8.82 9.33
N SER A 436 0.22 9.03 9.58
CA SER A 436 -0.56 8.16 10.47
C SER A 436 -0.84 6.77 9.88
N ARG A 437 -0.88 6.66 8.54
CA ARG A 437 -1.20 5.45 7.78
C ARG A 437 0.02 4.68 7.26
N ILE A 438 1.24 5.12 7.61
CA ILE A 438 2.45 4.48 7.12
C ILE A 438 2.55 3.05 7.65
N GLU A 439 2.91 2.12 6.77
CA GLU A 439 2.97 0.67 7.02
C GLU A 439 4.36 0.12 6.66
N GLU A 440 5.01 0.68 5.63
CA GLU A 440 6.29 0.21 5.12
C GLU A 440 7.22 1.38 4.76
N VAL A 441 8.47 1.33 5.25
CA VAL A 441 9.55 2.22 4.82
C VAL A 441 10.78 1.40 4.45
N LYS A 442 11.30 1.60 3.23
CA LYS A 442 12.57 1.04 2.77
C LYS A 442 13.63 2.14 2.71
N ALA A 443 14.73 1.94 3.41
CA ALA A 443 15.82 2.91 3.52
C ALA A 443 17.21 2.24 3.36
N TRP A 444 17.30 1.25 2.45
CA TRP A 444 18.55 0.56 2.12
C TRP A 444 19.62 1.54 1.65
N GLY A 445 20.84 1.43 2.16
CA GLY A 445 21.96 2.28 1.73
C GLY A 445 21.89 3.74 2.21
N CYS A 446 20.96 4.08 3.12
CA CYS A 446 20.86 5.40 3.76
C CYS A 446 21.80 5.47 4.97
N GLN A 447 23.07 5.80 4.74
CA GLN A 447 24.16 5.73 5.73
C GLN A 447 24.02 6.68 6.95
N ARG A 448 23.12 7.68 6.89
CA ARG A 448 22.87 8.60 7.99
C ARG A 448 21.78 8.13 8.95
N LEU A 449 21.13 7.00 8.65
CA LEU A 449 20.25 6.32 9.60
C LEU A 449 21.10 5.55 10.60
N THR A 450 20.77 5.70 11.87
CA THR A 450 21.49 5.04 12.96
C THR A 450 20.61 4.03 13.67
N GLU A 451 21.18 3.32 14.65
CA GLU A 451 20.44 2.49 15.62
C GLU A 451 19.31 3.24 16.34
N ARG A 452 19.34 4.59 16.35
CA ARG A 452 18.34 5.46 16.97
C ARG A 452 17.15 5.78 16.07
N CYS A 453 17.12 5.24 14.85
CA CYS A 453 16.03 5.43 13.89
C CYS A 453 14.66 5.17 14.56
N PRO A 454 13.77 6.19 14.60
CA PRO A 454 12.46 6.07 15.24
C PRO A 454 11.61 4.95 14.64
N ARG A 455 10.95 4.20 15.52
CA ARG A 455 10.05 3.10 15.15
C ARG A 455 8.65 3.36 15.65
N LYS A 456 7.66 2.93 14.87
CA LYS A 456 6.23 3.04 15.19
C LYS A 456 5.58 1.65 15.13
N ARG A 457 4.60 1.41 16.00
CA ARG A 457 3.85 0.14 16.02
C ARG A 457 3.21 -0.11 14.66
N ASN A 458 3.30 -1.34 14.17
CA ASN A 458 2.76 -1.79 12.88
C ASN A 458 3.41 -1.14 11.64
N VAL A 459 4.59 -0.53 11.79
CA VAL A 459 5.37 -0.02 10.66
C VAL A 459 6.61 -0.89 10.48
N ASN A 460 6.74 -1.48 9.30
CA ASN A 460 7.91 -2.25 8.92
C ASN A 460 8.95 -1.32 8.31
N ILE A 461 10.15 -1.29 8.89
CA ILE A 461 11.28 -0.51 8.39
C ILE A 461 12.36 -1.48 7.93
N TYR A 462 12.76 -1.39 6.67
CA TYR A 462 13.76 -2.25 6.04
C TYR A 462 15.00 -1.44 5.65
N GLY A 463 16.18 -2.09 5.69
CA GLY A 463 17.42 -1.52 5.18
C GLY A 463 18.14 -0.54 6.12
N VAL A 464 17.72 -0.43 7.38
CA VAL A 464 18.50 0.29 8.41
C VAL A 464 19.63 -0.63 8.87
N GLU A 465 20.86 -0.26 8.52
CA GLU A 465 22.05 -0.96 8.99
C GLU A 465 22.20 -0.73 10.51
N ALA A 466 22.37 -1.81 11.27
CA ALA A 466 22.77 -1.71 12.67
C ALA A 466 24.24 -1.29 12.68
N GLN A 467 24.53 -0.03 13.04
CA GLN A 467 25.89 0.43 13.32
C GLN A 467 26.28 0.14 14.75
#